data_AF-A0A0R3TH70-F1
#
_entry.id   AF-A0A0R3TH70-F1
#
_cell.length_a   1.000
_cell.length_b   1.000
_cell.length_c   1.000
_cell.angle_alpha   90.00
_cell.angle_beta   90.00
_cell.angle_gamma   90.00
#
_symmetry.space_group_name_H-M   'P 1'
#
loop_
_entity.id
_entity.type
_entity.pdbx_description
1 polymer ?
#
loop_
_entity_poly.entity_id
_entity_poly.type
_entity_poly.pdbx_seq_one_letter_code
_entity_poly.pdbx_strand_id
1 'polypeptide(L)'
;MEIYKMLRYQTNNASSVLTTIANIQPKDGSSGGGETRESFVSKMAEEMLSKLPSDYNPFEVKELLQQLGHLKPLHIFLRHELDCIQRVISLVRCTLSDLKLAIDGTIIMSENLRDSLTNIYYARIPAHWKKVSWDSATLGFWFTDLLDRNAQLHKWLFHGRPKAYWLTGFFNPQGFLTAVRQEAARASKFALDAAALTNEVTRMNLEEVSRVPSEGNRVLI
;
A
#
# COMPACT_ATOMS: atom_id res chain seq x y z
N MET A 1 -27.24 -15.22 4.91
CA MET A 1 -26.50 -14.00 4.55
C MET A 1 -26.65 -12.91 5.64
N GLU A 2 -27.82 -12.79 6.27
CA GLU A 2 -28.11 -11.89 7.42
C GLU A 2 -27.20 -12.08 8.65
N ILE A 3 -26.90 -13.32 9.05
CA ILE A 3 -26.08 -13.58 10.25
C ILE A 3 -24.65 -13.01 10.11
N TYR A 4 -24.04 -13.12 8.93
CA TYR A 4 -22.72 -12.53 8.66
C TYR A 4 -22.74 -11.00 8.69
N LYS A 5 -23.82 -10.37 8.19
CA LYS A 5 -24.00 -8.92 8.27
C LYS A 5 -24.15 -8.46 9.73
N MET A 6 -24.92 -9.20 10.53
CA MET A 6 -25.11 -8.90 11.95
C MET A 6 -23.82 -9.06 12.73
N LEU A 7 -23.08 -10.16 12.54
CA LEU A 7 -21.76 -10.36 13.17
C LEU A 7 -20.79 -9.23 12.82
N ARG A 8 -20.67 -8.88 11.53
CA ARG A 8 -19.79 -7.78 11.10
C ARG A 8 -20.20 -6.43 11.68
N TYR A 9 -21.51 -6.16 11.77
CA TYR A 9 -22.05 -4.96 12.41
C TYR A 9 -21.69 -4.91 13.90
N GLN A 10 -21.87 -6.02 14.62
CA GLN A 10 -21.54 -6.11 16.05
C GLN A 10 -20.03 -5.96 16.28
N THR A 11 -19.17 -6.58 15.46
CA THR A 11 -17.72 -6.42 15.53
C THR A 11 -17.29 -4.97 15.27
N ASN A 12 -17.90 -4.31 14.27
CA ASN A 12 -17.61 -2.91 13.97
C ASN A 12 -18.06 -1.98 15.11
N ASN A 13 -19.25 -2.20 15.68
CA ASN A 13 -19.74 -1.44 16.83
C ASN A 13 -18.85 -1.63 18.05
N ALA A 14 -18.47 -2.87 18.38
CA ALA A 14 -17.56 -3.16 19.48
C ALA A 14 -16.21 -2.46 19.28
N SER A 15 -15.65 -2.51 18.07
CA SER A 15 -14.40 -1.82 17.72
C SER A 15 -14.52 -0.30 17.86
N SER A 16 -15.66 0.28 17.47
CA SER A 16 -15.96 1.71 17.62
C SER A 16 -16.09 2.14 19.09
N VAL A 17 -16.77 1.33 19.91
CA VAL A 17 -16.90 1.58 21.35
C VAL A 17 -15.54 1.49 22.03
N LEU A 18 -14.75 0.45 21.76
CA LEU A 18 -13.39 0.32 22.30
C LEU A 18 -12.48 1.48 21.86
N THR A 19 -12.64 1.92 20.62
CA THR A 19 -11.92 3.08 20.09
C THR A 19 -12.30 4.36 20.84
N THR A 20 -13.59 4.57 21.10
CA THR A 20 -14.10 5.70 21.87
C THR A 20 -13.59 5.68 23.31
N ILE A 21 -13.61 4.51 23.97
CA ILE A 21 -13.09 4.35 25.34
C ILE A 21 -11.60 4.70 25.39
N ALA A 22 -10.79 4.18 24.46
CA ALA A 22 -9.37 4.50 24.37
C ALA A 22 -9.11 6.01 24.14
N ASN A 23 -9.99 6.69 23.39
CA ASN A 23 -9.86 8.11 23.11
C ASN A 23 -10.24 9.01 24.32
N ILE A 24 -11.08 8.53 25.24
CA ILE A 24 -11.54 9.24 26.44
C ILE A 24 -10.59 9.06 27.63
N GLN A 25 -9.72 8.04 27.60
CA GLN A 25 -8.74 7.83 28.67
C GLN A 25 -7.90 9.10 28.91
N PRO A 26 -7.72 9.52 30.18
CA PRO A 26 -6.95 10.72 30.50
C PRO A 26 -5.52 10.59 29.96
N LYS A 27 -5.15 11.53 29.09
CA LYS A 27 -3.87 11.51 28.36
C LYS A 27 -2.66 11.86 29.24
N ASP A 28 -2.92 12.38 30.44
CA ASP A 28 -1.93 12.93 31.38
C ASP A 28 -1.77 12.09 32.67
N GLY A 29 -1.98 10.77 32.59
CA GLY A 29 -1.95 9.86 33.74
C GLY A 29 -0.61 9.19 34.05
N SER A 30 0.49 9.52 33.36
CA SER A 30 1.79 8.84 33.59
C SER A 30 2.81 9.78 34.22
N SER A 31 2.69 9.98 35.53
CA SER A 31 3.72 10.63 36.36
C SER A 31 4.73 9.64 36.96
N GLY A 32 4.95 8.48 36.33
CA GLY A 32 5.82 7.45 36.87
C GLY A 32 6.65 6.75 35.81
N GLY A 33 7.94 7.12 35.71
CA GLY A 33 9.10 6.31 35.26
C GLY A 33 9.07 5.52 33.94
N GLY A 34 7.95 5.49 33.22
CA GLY A 34 7.77 4.75 31.97
C GLY A 34 8.16 5.58 30.74
N GLU A 35 8.35 4.88 29.63
CA GLU A 35 8.57 5.50 28.33
C GLU A 35 7.43 6.47 27.97
N THR A 36 7.76 7.70 27.57
CA THR A 36 6.76 8.68 27.13
C THR A 36 6.16 8.29 25.79
N ARG A 37 4.95 8.77 25.50
CA ARG A 37 4.27 8.51 24.21
C ARG A 37 5.12 8.98 23.04
N GLU A 38 5.76 10.13 23.21
CA GLU A 38 6.67 10.75 22.27
C GLU A 38 7.92 9.87 22.05
N SER A 39 8.52 9.35 23.11
CA SER A 39 9.70 8.47 23.00
C SER A 39 9.37 7.17 22.29
N PHE A 40 8.24 6.53 22.63
CA PHE A 40 7.74 5.33 21.94
C PHE A 40 7.49 5.58 20.45
N VAL A 41 6.77 6.67 20.11
CA VAL A 41 6.46 7.01 18.72
C VAL A 41 7.72 7.38 17.94
N SER A 42 8.70 8.05 18.57
CA SER A 42 9.99 8.36 17.92
C SER A 42 10.75 7.09 17.54
N LYS A 43 10.79 6.08 18.42
CA LYS A 43 11.38 4.77 18.10
C LYS A 43 10.64 4.05 16.96
N MET A 44 9.30 4.04 17.01
CA MET A 44 8.49 3.46 15.93
C MET A 44 8.73 4.17 14.59
N ALA A 45 8.81 5.50 14.59
CA ALA A 45 9.10 6.29 13.41
C ALA A 45 10.49 5.97 12.84
N GLU A 46 11.51 5.80 13.70
CA GLU A 46 12.85 5.38 13.29
C GLU A 46 12.84 4.00 12.64
N GLU A 47 12.19 3.02 13.28
CA GLU A 47 12.08 1.66 12.75
C GLU A 47 11.36 1.62 11.40
N MET A 48 10.25 2.36 11.27
CA MET A 48 9.51 2.46 10.01
C MET A 48 10.35 3.16 8.92
N LEU A 49 11.03 4.26 9.24
CA LEU A 49 11.89 4.96 8.29
C LEU A 49 13.04 4.08 7.80
N SER A 50 13.62 3.25 8.68
CA SER A 50 14.70 2.32 8.31
C SER A 50 14.29 1.25 7.30
N LYS A 51 12.99 0.89 7.28
CA LYS A 51 12.40 -0.12 6.39
C LYS A 51 11.71 0.49 5.17
N LEU A 52 11.40 1.78 5.21
CA LEU A 52 10.67 2.47 4.16
C LEU A 52 11.50 2.46 2.86
N PRO A 53 10.95 2.00 1.72
CA PRO A 53 11.66 1.99 0.45
C PRO A 53 12.13 3.39 0.07
N SER A 54 13.24 3.50 -0.66
CA SER A 54 13.69 4.79 -1.21
C SER A 54 12.71 5.34 -2.23
N ASP A 55 12.71 6.66 -2.40
CA ASP A 55 11.94 7.33 -3.43
C ASP A 55 12.46 6.90 -4.82
N TYR A 56 11.54 6.65 -5.74
CA TYR A 56 11.83 6.34 -7.13
C TYR A 56 12.42 7.56 -7.84
N ASN A 57 13.54 7.37 -8.54
CA ASN A 57 14.12 8.41 -9.38
C ASN A 57 13.31 8.56 -10.68
N PRO A 58 12.70 9.73 -10.97
CA PRO A 58 11.88 9.91 -12.17
C PRO A 58 12.62 9.65 -13.49
N PHE A 59 13.92 9.92 -13.53
CA PHE A 59 14.75 9.69 -14.73
C PHE A 59 15.01 8.20 -14.95
N GLU A 60 15.38 7.49 -13.89
CA GLU A 60 15.62 6.03 -13.92
C GLU A 60 14.34 5.27 -14.28
N VAL A 61 13.21 5.60 -13.63
CA VAL A 61 11.90 4.99 -13.94
C VAL A 61 11.55 5.19 -15.41
N LYS A 62 11.79 6.41 -15.95
CA LYS A 62 11.51 6.70 -17.36
C LYS A 62 12.38 5.86 -18.29
N GLU A 63 13.67 5.76 -18.01
CA GLU A 63 14.62 4.97 -18.81
C GLU A 63 14.27 3.48 -18.81
N LEU A 64 14.02 2.89 -17.64
CA LEU A 64 13.65 1.48 -17.50
C LEU A 64 12.32 1.18 -18.21
N LEU A 65 11.32 2.05 -18.07
CA LEU A 65 10.05 1.89 -18.79
C LEU A 65 10.24 1.99 -20.31
N GLN A 66 11.15 2.85 -20.79
CA GLN A 66 11.47 2.93 -22.22
C GLN A 66 12.05 1.60 -22.72
N GLN A 67 12.99 1.01 -21.99
CA GLN A 67 13.59 -0.30 -22.31
C GLN A 67 12.56 -1.44 -22.33
N LEU A 68 11.55 -1.39 -21.43
CA LEU A 68 10.46 -2.38 -21.39
C LEU A 68 9.42 -2.20 -22.52
N GLY A 69 9.46 -1.10 -23.27
CA GLY A 69 8.44 -0.73 -24.25
C GLY A 69 7.27 -0.02 -23.59
N HIS A 70 7.51 1.22 -23.16
CA HIS A 70 6.59 2.09 -22.44
C HIS A 70 5.20 2.31 -23.07
N LEU A 71 5.04 2.06 -24.37
CA LEU A 71 3.75 2.19 -25.08
C LEU A 71 2.85 0.96 -24.95
N LYS A 72 3.36 -0.13 -24.38
CA LYS A 72 2.55 -1.33 -24.11
C LYS A 72 1.57 -1.04 -22.96
N PRO A 73 0.30 -1.48 -23.05
CA PRO A 73 -0.73 -1.14 -22.06
C PRO A 73 -0.32 -1.44 -20.62
N LEU A 74 0.32 -2.58 -20.39
CA LEU A 74 0.77 -2.99 -19.07
C LEU A 74 1.88 -2.10 -18.49
N HIS A 75 2.75 -1.52 -19.32
CA HIS A 75 3.81 -0.62 -18.83
C HIS A 75 3.28 0.80 -18.59
N ILE A 76 2.27 1.23 -19.33
CA ILE A 76 1.51 2.45 -19.01
C ILE A 76 0.83 2.27 -17.66
N PHE A 77 0.18 1.13 -17.44
CA PHE A 77 -0.42 0.78 -16.15
C PHE A 77 0.62 0.79 -15.01
N LEU A 78 1.76 0.10 -15.20
CA LEU A 78 2.85 0.08 -14.22
C LEU A 78 3.33 1.49 -13.85
N ARG A 79 3.48 2.40 -14.83
CA ARG A 79 3.86 3.79 -14.56
C ARG A 79 2.89 4.48 -13.60
N HIS A 80 1.60 4.34 -13.83
CA HIS A 80 0.59 4.97 -12.96
C HIS A 80 0.60 4.38 -11.54
N GLU A 81 0.80 3.07 -11.41
CA GLU A 81 0.93 2.43 -10.10
C GLU A 81 2.20 2.88 -9.36
N LEU A 82 3.31 3.08 -10.09
CA LEU A 82 4.55 3.65 -9.54
C LEU A 82 4.36 5.09 -9.04
N ASP A 83 3.63 5.92 -9.80
CA ASP A 83 3.30 7.29 -9.37
C ASP A 83 2.44 7.30 -8.09
N CYS A 84 1.50 6.35 -7.96
CA CYS A 84 0.67 6.19 -6.76
C CYS A 84 1.49 5.76 -5.54
N ILE A 85 2.30 4.70 -5.64
CA ILE A 85 3.10 4.21 -4.50
C ILE A 85 4.15 5.25 -4.08
N GLN A 86 4.77 5.95 -5.04
CA GLN A 86 5.73 7.02 -4.77
C GLN A 86 5.12 8.12 -3.90
N ARG A 87 3.88 8.53 -4.20
CA ARG A 87 3.18 9.54 -3.40
C ARG A 87 2.99 9.10 -1.96
N VAL A 88 2.65 7.82 -1.73
CA VAL A 88 2.50 7.27 -0.38
C VAL A 88 3.84 7.23 0.34
N ILE A 89 4.90 6.75 -0.31
CA ILE A 89 6.26 6.68 0.25
C ILE A 89 6.74 8.07 0.69
N SER A 90 6.67 9.08 -0.19
CA SER A 90 7.08 10.44 0.17
C SER A 90 6.25 11.01 1.32
N LEU A 91 4.93 10.80 1.31
CA LEU A 91 4.05 11.29 2.39
C LEU A 91 4.41 10.69 3.75
N VAL A 92 4.63 9.38 3.80
CA VAL A 92 5.06 8.68 5.03
C VAL A 92 6.41 9.18 5.48
N ARG A 93 7.38 9.28 4.57
CA ARG A 93 8.73 9.77 4.88
C ARG A 93 8.69 11.17 5.49
N CYS A 94 8.01 12.11 4.85
CA CYS A 94 7.87 13.46 5.36
C CYS A 94 7.19 13.47 6.73
N THR A 95 6.06 12.78 6.88
CA THR A 95 5.33 12.74 8.15
C THR A 95 6.20 12.19 9.29
N LEU A 96 6.92 11.09 9.07
CA LEU A 96 7.74 10.45 10.11
C LEU A 96 8.99 11.29 10.45
N SER A 97 9.65 11.87 9.45
CA SER A 97 10.80 12.76 9.68
C SER A 97 10.41 14.02 10.44
N ASP A 98 9.32 14.68 10.04
CA ASP A 98 8.79 15.86 10.71
C ASP A 98 8.32 15.53 12.13
N LEU A 99 7.72 14.36 12.33
CA LEU A 99 7.29 13.92 13.64
C LEU A 99 8.47 13.77 14.62
N LYS A 100 9.59 13.20 14.16
CA LYS A 100 10.82 13.13 14.97
C LYS A 100 11.36 14.51 15.30
N LEU A 101 11.48 15.40 14.31
CA LEU A 101 11.94 16.77 14.53
C LEU A 101 11.03 17.55 15.48
N ALA A 102 9.71 17.31 15.45
CA ALA A 102 8.75 17.96 16.32
C ALA A 102 8.82 17.42 17.76
N ILE A 103 9.04 16.11 17.92
CA ILE A 103 9.26 15.48 19.23
C ILE A 103 10.56 16.00 19.87
N ASP A 104 11.62 16.17 19.08
CA ASP A 104 12.90 16.71 19.53
C ASP A 104 12.86 18.23 19.76
N GLY A 105 11.72 18.89 19.50
CA GLY A 105 11.53 20.33 19.68
C GLY A 105 12.21 21.21 18.62
N THR A 106 12.72 20.61 17.54
CA THR A 106 13.37 21.34 16.43
C THR A 106 12.36 22.06 15.54
N ILE A 107 11.16 21.48 15.34
CA ILE A 107 10.06 22.12 14.64
C ILE A 107 8.78 22.15 15.50
N ILE A 108 7.82 22.98 15.13
CA ILE A 108 6.56 23.13 15.86
C ILE A 108 5.65 21.92 15.62
N MET A 109 5.12 21.33 16.70
CA MET A 109 4.11 20.26 16.65
C MET A 109 2.78 20.77 16.09
N SER A 110 2.61 20.62 14.77
CA SER A 110 1.37 20.96 14.06
C SER A 110 0.21 20.02 14.44
N GLU A 111 -1.02 20.41 14.09
CA GLU A 111 -2.21 19.58 14.30
C GLU A 111 -2.11 18.23 13.59
N ASN A 112 -1.66 18.22 12.33
CA ASN A 112 -1.45 16.99 11.56
C ASN A 112 -0.40 16.07 12.18
N LEU A 113 0.69 16.64 12.71
CA LEU A 113 1.73 15.84 13.39
C LEU A 113 1.21 15.27 14.73
N ARG A 114 0.42 16.04 15.48
CA ARG A 114 -0.20 15.59 16.74
C ARG A 114 -1.21 14.46 16.51
N ASP A 115 -2.01 14.56 15.45
CA ASP A 115 -2.93 13.49 15.04
C ASP A 115 -2.14 12.24 14.61
N SER A 116 -1.08 12.42 13.81
CA SER A 116 -0.19 11.32 13.40
C SER A 116 0.45 10.62 14.59
N LEU A 117 0.99 11.37 15.56
CA LEU A 117 1.55 10.87 16.81
C LEU A 117 0.53 10.00 17.55
N THR A 118 -0.68 10.52 17.71
CA THR A 118 -1.75 9.82 18.43
C THR A 118 -2.15 8.53 17.71
N ASN A 119 -2.32 8.57 16.40
CA ASN A 119 -2.67 7.38 15.62
C ASN A 119 -1.56 6.32 15.67
N ILE A 120 -0.29 6.71 15.48
CA ILE A 120 0.85 5.78 15.53
C ILE A 120 0.97 5.14 16.91
N TYR A 121 0.83 5.92 17.98
CA TYR A 121 0.86 5.42 19.35
C TYR A 121 -0.21 4.33 19.60
N TYR A 122 -1.40 4.49 19.03
CA TYR A 122 -2.48 3.51 19.14
C TYR A 122 -2.47 2.44 18.03
N ALA A 123 -1.37 2.29 17.29
CA ALA A 123 -1.23 1.36 16.16
C ALA A 123 -2.31 1.54 15.07
N ARG A 124 -2.79 2.78 14.89
CA ARG A 124 -3.75 3.19 13.86
C ARG A 124 -3.04 3.93 12.73
N ILE A 125 -3.65 3.89 11.55
CA ILE A 125 -3.13 4.54 10.35
C ILE A 125 -3.59 6.00 10.37
N PRO A 126 -2.69 6.99 10.28
CA PRO A 126 -3.05 8.40 10.17
C PRO A 126 -4.03 8.67 9.02
N ALA A 127 -5.00 9.55 9.25
CA ALA A 127 -6.11 9.75 8.32
C ALA A 127 -5.65 10.28 6.94
N HIS A 128 -4.64 11.14 6.91
CA HIS A 128 -4.07 11.67 5.67
C HIS A 128 -3.30 10.64 4.86
N TRP A 129 -2.75 9.59 5.49
CA TRP A 129 -2.16 8.46 4.76
C TRP A 129 -3.24 7.62 4.09
N LYS A 130 -4.35 7.34 4.79
CA LYS A 130 -5.48 6.57 4.21
C LYS A 130 -6.08 7.24 2.97
N LYS A 131 -6.19 8.58 2.98
CA LYS A 131 -6.75 9.36 1.85
C LYS A 131 -6.05 9.11 0.51
N VAL A 132 -4.78 8.72 0.53
CA VAL A 132 -3.97 8.49 -0.69
C VAL A 132 -3.57 7.03 -0.88
N SER A 133 -4.01 6.13 0.01
CA SER A 133 -3.59 4.73 0.03
C SER A 133 -4.79 3.78 0.13
N TRP A 134 -4.77 2.84 1.08
CA TRP A 134 -5.77 1.80 1.29
C TRP A 134 -6.15 1.69 2.77
N ASP A 135 -7.27 1.02 3.02
CA ASP A 135 -7.68 0.64 4.36
C ASP A 135 -6.95 -0.62 4.83
N SER A 136 -6.59 -0.63 6.11
CA SER A 136 -6.04 -1.81 6.77
C SER A 136 -6.41 -1.78 8.26
N ALA A 137 -6.34 -2.94 8.91
CA ALA A 137 -6.81 -3.14 10.28
C ALA A 137 -5.92 -2.42 11.31
N THR A 138 -4.61 -2.43 11.10
CA THR A 138 -3.63 -1.81 11.99
C THR A 138 -2.53 -1.14 11.18
N LEU A 139 -1.77 -0.26 11.82
CA LEU A 139 -0.58 0.35 11.23
C LEU A 139 0.44 -0.69 10.76
N GLY A 140 0.63 -1.77 11.52
CA GLY A 140 1.57 -2.84 11.19
C GLY A 140 1.20 -3.59 9.90
N PHE A 141 -0.08 -3.97 9.76
CA PHE A 141 -0.57 -4.59 8.52
C PHE A 141 -0.49 -3.62 7.35
N TRP A 142 -0.89 -2.36 7.56
CA TRP A 142 -0.80 -1.32 6.52
C TRP A 142 0.63 -1.11 6.03
N PHE A 143 1.60 -1.09 6.94
CA PHE A 143 2.99 -0.89 6.59
C PHE A 143 3.58 -2.12 5.90
N THR A 144 3.20 -3.33 6.31
CA THR A 144 3.58 -4.56 5.61
C THR A 144 3.04 -4.55 4.18
N ASP A 145 1.76 -4.20 3.99
CA ASP A 145 1.17 -4.04 2.65
C ASP A 145 1.94 -3.00 1.82
N LEU A 146 2.39 -1.90 2.42
CA LEU A 146 3.16 -0.86 1.71
C LEU A 146 4.46 -1.45 1.14
N LEU A 147 5.17 -2.25 1.94
CA LEU A 147 6.40 -2.91 1.53
C LEU A 147 6.15 -3.93 0.43
N ASP A 148 5.13 -4.78 0.57
CA ASP A 148 4.82 -5.84 -0.39
C ASP A 148 4.32 -5.28 -1.74
N ARG A 149 3.46 -4.25 -1.70
CA ARG A 149 3.01 -3.53 -2.90
C ARG A 149 4.18 -2.90 -3.63
N ASN A 150 5.06 -2.22 -2.89
CA ASN A 150 6.27 -1.65 -3.48
C ASN A 150 7.19 -2.73 -4.05
N ALA A 151 7.40 -3.85 -3.34
CA ALA A 151 8.27 -4.93 -3.79
C ALA A 151 7.80 -5.53 -5.12
N GLN A 152 6.48 -5.71 -5.29
CA GLN A 152 5.90 -6.14 -6.57
C GLN A 152 6.22 -5.17 -7.72
N LEU A 153 5.94 -3.88 -7.52
CA LEU A 153 6.14 -2.85 -8.55
C LEU A 153 7.62 -2.65 -8.87
N HIS A 154 8.46 -2.60 -7.85
CA HIS A 154 9.91 -2.51 -7.99
C HIS A 154 10.47 -3.71 -8.76
N LYS A 155 10.10 -4.94 -8.37
CA LYS A 155 10.53 -6.13 -9.08
C LYS A 155 10.09 -6.11 -10.54
N TRP A 156 8.87 -5.64 -10.82
CA TRP A 156 8.37 -5.50 -12.18
C TRP A 156 9.21 -4.49 -12.99
N LEU A 157 9.47 -3.31 -12.43
CA LEU A 157 10.24 -2.27 -13.11
C LEU A 157 11.67 -2.72 -13.46
N PHE A 158 12.37 -3.36 -12.52
CA PHE A 158 13.80 -3.70 -12.68
C PHE A 158 14.07 -5.06 -13.31
N HIS A 159 13.18 -6.04 -13.14
CA HIS A 159 13.39 -7.42 -13.61
C HIS A 159 12.41 -7.83 -14.72
N GLY A 160 11.57 -6.91 -15.18
CA GLY A 160 10.53 -7.19 -16.15
C GLY A 160 9.34 -7.92 -15.53
N ARG A 161 8.49 -8.51 -16.38
CA ARG A 161 7.15 -8.96 -15.98
C ARG A 161 7.18 -10.05 -14.89
N PRO A 162 6.38 -9.88 -13.82
CA PRO A 162 6.10 -10.94 -12.85
C PRO A 162 5.51 -12.18 -13.52
N LYS A 163 5.80 -13.36 -12.94
CA LYS A 163 5.16 -14.62 -13.36
C LYS A 163 3.71 -14.72 -12.86
N ALA A 164 3.42 -14.04 -11.77
CA ALA A 164 2.09 -13.89 -11.20
C ALA A 164 2.00 -12.49 -10.55
N TYR A 165 0.81 -11.90 -10.61
CA TYR A 165 0.54 -10.58 -10.06
C TYR A 165 -0.35 -10.69 -8.82
N TRP A 166 0.00 -10.07 -7.71
CA TRP A 166 -0.89 -9.85 -6.58
C TRP A 166 -1.89 -8.74 -6.92
N LEU A 167 -3.12 -9.12 -7.27
CA LEU A 167 -4.12 -8.18 -7.82
C LEU A 167 -4.57 -7.15 -6.80
N THR A 168 -4.85 -7.62 -5.59
CA THR A 168 -5.31 -6.80 -4.47
C THR A 168 -4.21 -5.87 -3.95
N GLY A 169 -2.96 -6.12 -4.38
CA GLY A 169 -1.81 -5.25 -4.19
C GLY A 169 -1.75 -4.02 -5.12
N PHE A 170 -2.55 -3.96 -6.19
CA PHE A 170 -2.62 -2.75 -7.02
C PHE A 170 -3.54 -1.68 -6.41
N PHE A 171 -3.26 -0.42 -6.73
CA PHE A 171 -4.17 0.70 -6.45
C PHE A 171 -5.38 0.67 -7.38
N ASN A 172 -5.19 0.25 -8.64
CA ASN A 172 -6.26 0.12 -9.63
C ASN A 172 -6.32 -1.29 -10.27
N PRO A 173 -6.86 -2.31 -9.56
CA PRO A 173 -7.02 -3.66 -10.10
C PRO A 173 -7.81 -3.73 -11.41
N GLN A 174 -8.81 -2.86 -11.59
CA GLN A 174 -9.62 -2.81 -12.83
C GLN A 174 -8.81 -2.24 -14.00
N GLY A 175 -7.94 -1.26 -13.74
CA GLY A 175 -6.97 -0.74 -14.71
C GLY A 175 -6.03 -1.82 -15.21
N PHE A 176 -5.55 -2.70 -14.31
CA PHE A 176 -4.74 -3.86 -14.69
C PHE A 176 -5.48 -4.78 -15.66
N LEU A 177 -6.70 -5.20 -15.31
CA LEU A 177 -7.53 -6.07 -16.16
C LEU A 177 -7.81 -5.44 -17.53
N THR A 178 -8.02 -4.12 -17.56
CA THR A 178 -8.18 -3.37 -18.82
C THR A 178 -6.90 -3.39 -19.65
N ALA A 179 -5.74 -3.20 -19.04
CA ALA A 179 -4.45 -3.24 -19.71
C ALA A 179 -4.13 -4.65 -20.26
N VAL A 180 -4.44 -5.70 -19.50
CA VAL A 180 -4.34 -7.10 -19.96
C VAL A 180 -5.21 -7.33 -21.20
N ARG A 181 -6.48 -6.88 -21.16
CA ARG A 181 -7.40 -7.02 -22.30
C ARG A 181 -6.89 -6.26 -23.53
N GLN A 182 -6.38 -5.05 -23.36
CA GLN A 182 -5.81 -4.26 -24.46
C GLN A 182 -4.59 -4.94 -25.07
N GLU A 183 -3.74 -5.57 -24.26
CA GLU A 183 -2.58 -6.29 -24.76
C GLU A 183 -2.97 -7.53 -25.56
N ALA A 184 -3.94 -8.32 -25.07
CA ALA A 184 -4.46 -9.50 -25.76
C ALA A 184 -5.13 -9.14 -27.10
N ALA A 185 -5.94 -8.07 -27.12
CA ALA A 185 -6.58 -7.58 -28.34
C ALA A 185 -5.54 -7.16 -29.40
N ARG A 186 -4.48 -6.45 -28.99
CA ARG A 186 -3.38 -6.05 -29.88
C ARG A 186 -2.61 -7.25 -30.43
N ALA A 187 -2.33 -8.25 -29.58
CA ALA A 187 -1.64 -9.47 -30.02
C ALA A 187 -2.46 -10.27 -31.04
N SER A 188 -3.79 -10.30 -30.87
CA SER A 188 -4.71 -11.05 -31.73
C SER A 188 -5.23 -10.24 -32.94
N LYS A 189 -4.84 -8.96 -33.06
CA LYS A 189 -5.36 -8.01 -34.07
C LYS A 189 -6.89 -7.89 -34.09
N PHE A 190 -7.55 -8.15 -32.96
CA PHE A 190 -8.99 -8.00 -32.80
C PHE A 190 -9.33 -6.64 -32.20
N ALA A 191 -10.57 -6.20 -32.43
CA ALA A 191 -11.11 -5.03 -31.75
C ALA A 191 -11.28 -5.33 -30.24
N LEU A 192 -11.15 -4.30 -29.40
CA LEU A 192 -11.11 -4.46 -27.95
C LEU A 192 -12.41 -5.00 -27.36
N ASP A 193 -13.53 -4.65 -28.00
CA ASP A 193 -14.90 -5.10 -27.70
C ASP A 193 -15.10 -6.60 -27.95
N ALA A 194 -14.35 -7.20 -28.86
CA ALA A 194 -14.37 -8.63 -29.11
C ALA A 194 -13.55 -9.46 -28.10
N ALA A 195 -12.73 -8.82 -27.24
CA ALA A 195 -11.91 -9.50 -26.26
C ALA A 195 -12.64 -9.68 -24.91
N ALA A 196 -12.91 -10.93 -24.53
CA ALA A 196 -13.47 -11.29 -23.23
C ALA A 196 -12.38 -11.77 -22.27
N LEU A 197 -12.51 -11.43 -20.98
CA LEU A 197 -11.67 -11.98 -19.92
C LEU A 197 -12.24 -13.34 -19.49
N THR A 198 -11.41 -14.39 -19.58
CA THR A 198 -11.71 -15.71 -19.01
C THR A 198 -10.76 -15.97 -17.84
N ASN A 199 -11.25 -16.64 -16.79
CA ASN A 199 -10.47 -16.96 -15.61
C ASN A 199 -10.50 -18.47 -15.37
N GLU A 200 -9.34 -19.04 -15.08
CA GLU A 200 -9.20 -20.41 -14.59
C GLU A 200 -8.61 -20.37 -13.18
N VAL A 201 -9.33 -20.94 -12.21
CA VAL A 201 -8.86 -21.00 -10.82
C VAL A 201 -8.00 -22.23 -10.65
N THR A 202 -6.74 -22.03 -10.24
CA THR A 202 -5.77 -23.11 -10.04
C THR A 202 -5.42 -23.28 -8.56
N ARG A 203 -4.91 -24.46 -8.19
CA ARG A 203 -4.44 -24.76 -6.82
C ARG A 203 -2.97 -24.38 -6.58
N MET A 204 -2.32 -23.75 -7.57
CA MET A 204 -0.89 -23.46 -7.53
C MET A 204 -0.58 -22.31 -6.58
N ASN A 205 0.40 -22.50 -5.71
CA ASN A 205 0.98 -21.43 -4.89
C ASN A 205 2.03 -20.64 -5.69
N LEU A 206 2.41 -19.44 -5.23
CA LEU A 206 3.36 -18.56 -5.93
C LEU A 206 4.69 -19.27 -6.25
N GLU A 207 5.17 -20.12 -5.34
CA GLU A 207 6.43 -20.88 -5.48
C GLU A 207 6.37 -21.94 -6.58
N GLU A 208 5.17 -22.45 -6.87
CA GLU A 208 4.94 -23.48 -7.89
C GLU A 208 4.83 -22.87 -9.30
N VAL A 209 4.76 -21.53 -9.40
CA VAL A 209 4.72 -20.79 -10.67
C VAL A 209 6.12 -20.69 -11.26
N SER A 210 6.53 -21.75 -11.96
CA SER A 210 7.85 -21.85 -12.57
C SER A 210 8.02 -20.99 -13.82
N ARG A 211 6.96 -20.77 -14.61
CA ARG A 211 7.01 -20.09 -15.92
C ARG A 211 5.89 -19.07 -16.09
N VAL A 212 6.16 -18.02 -16.88
CA VAL A 212 5.12 -17.14 -17.40
C VAL A 212 4.22 -17.96 -18.34
N PRO A 213 2.89 -17.83 -18.26
CA PRO A 213 1.98 -18.51 -19.18
C PRO A 213 2.32 -18.22 -20.65
N SER A 214 2.14 -19.22 -21.51
CA SER A 214 2.21 -19.02 -22.97
C SER A 214 1.06 -18.14 -23.49
N GLU A 215 -0.09 -18.19 -22.80
CA GLU A 215 -1.25 -17.34 -23.05
C GLU A 215 -1.84 -16.83 -21.72
N GLY A 216 -2.26 -15.56 -21.71
CA GLY A 216 -2.88 -14.93 -20.54
C GLY A 216 -1.92 -14.42 -19.46
N ASN A 217 -2.47 -13.98 -18.34
CA ASN A 217 -1.72 -13.50 -17.17
C ASN A 217 -2.19 -14.24 -15.91
N ARG A 218 -1.26 -14.62 -15.02
CA ARG A 218 -1.60 -15.25 -13.74
C ARG A 218 -1.72 -14.20 -12.65
N VAL A 219 -2.71 -14.41 -11.79
CA VAL A 219 -3.10 -13.44 -10.79
C VAL A 219 -3.38 -14.15 -9.46
N LEU A 220 -2.86 -13.60 -8.37
CA LEU A 220 -3.13 -14.00 -6.98
C LEU A 220 -4.19 -13.04 -6.42
N ILE A 221 -5.20 -13.61 -5.76
CA ILE A 221 -6.34 -12.89 -5.18
C ILE A 221 -6.11 -12.71 -3.68
#